data_AF-A0A7C6AJW4-F1
#
_entry.id   AF-A0A7C6AJW4-F1
#
_cell.length_a   1.000
_cell.length_b   1.000
_cell.length_c   1.000
_cell.angle_alpha   90.00
_cell.angle_beta   90.00
_cell.angle_gamma   90.00
#
_symmetry.space_group_name_H-M   'P 1'
#
loop_
_entity.id
_entity.type
_entity.pdbx_description
1 polymer ?
#
loop_
_entity_poly.entity_id
_entity_poly.type
_entity_poly.pdbx_seq_one_letter_code
_entity_poly.pdbx_strand_id
1 'polypeptide(L)'
;MKKSWRCFICQDIHVGNKPPEICPTCGAKNAYVEISTAEAVGITQAFPRQINREAFLQAIEALAAQNEFRVNPDKEKVNLLLDGLFANEENHGYKFCPCRLQTKDFQEDMKLICPCHFVIHETYRHRADGECWCGLFQRRPR
;
A
#
# COMPACT_ATOMS: atom_id res chain seq x y z
N MET A 1 20.64 2.03 0.92
CA MET A 1 19.71 0.88 1.06
C MET A 1 18.79 1.13 2.24
N LYS A 2 17.51 0.73 2.15
CA LYS A 2 16.60 0.75 3.30
C LYS A 2 17.08 -0.27 4.35
N LYS A 3 16.89 0.06 5.63
CA LYS A 3 17.26 -0.77 6.79
C LYS A 3 15.99 -1.24 7.52
N SER A 4 16.11 -2.28 8.32
CA SER A 4 15.02 -2.77 9.18
C SER A 4 15.26 -2.36 10.63
N TRP A 5 14.22 -1.91 11.31
CA TRP A 5 14.26 -1.44 12.68
C TRP A 5 13.16 -2.13 13.48
N ARG A 6 13.46 -2.55 14.70
CA ARG A 6 12.50 -3.19 15.61
C ARG A 6 12.31 -2.37 16.87
N CYS A 7 11.05 -2.16 17.28
CA CYS A 7 10.74 -1.61 18.58
C CYS A 7 11.03 -2.64 19.68
N PHE A 8 11.89 -2.31 20.66
CA PHE A 8 12.23 -3.27 21.74
C PHE A 8 11.12 -3.47 22.77
N ILE A 9 10.08 -2.62 22.75
CA ILE A 9 8.93 -2.68 23.68
C ILE A 9 7.83 -3.58 23.11
N CYS A 10 7.41 -3.35 21.86
CA CYS A 10 6.22 -4.01 21.28
C CYS A 10 6.49 -4.78 19.99
N GLN A 11 7.76 -4.94 19.58
CA GLN A 11 8.17 -5.70 18.40
C GLN A 11 7.75 -5.11 17.04
N ASP A 12 7.24 -3.88 16.99
CA ASP A 12 6.90 -3.19 15.74
C ASP A 12 8.10 -3.12 14.79
N ILE A 13 7.88 -3.45 13.51
CA ILE A 13 8.92 -3.48 12.48
C ILE A 13 8.75 -2.30 11.53
N HIS A 14 9.79 -1.47 11.42
CA HIS A 14 9.85 -0.36 10.48
C HIS A 14 10.95 -0.61 9.43
N VAL A 15 10.63 -0.43 8.14
CA VAL A 15 11.59 -0.51 7.04
C VAL A 15 11.82 0.87 6.44
N GLY A 16 13.03 1.42 6.58
CA GLY A 16 13.33 2.78 6.16
C GLY A 16 14.80 3.16 6.38
N ASN A 17 15.15 4.38 6.00
CA ASN A 17 16.51 4.91 6.21
C ASN A 17 16.77 5.24 7.69
N LYS A 18 15.72 5.61 8.45
CA LYS A 18 15.74 5.93 9.88
C LYS A 18 14.45 5.45 10.54
N PRO A 19 14.43 5.10 11.83
CA PRO A 19 13.21 4.72 12.53
C PRO A 19 12.38 5.96 12.90
N PRO A 20 11.09 5.79 13.24
CA PRO A 20 10.30 6.86 13.84
C PRO A 20 10.79 7.19 15.26
N GLU A 21 10.69 8.46 15.66
CA GLU A 21 11.05 8.91 17.02
C GLU A 21 10.06 8.36 18.07
N ILE A 22 8.79 8.21 17.71
CA ILE A 22 7.73 7.64 18.55
C ILE A 22 7.20 6.39 17.85
N CYS A 23 7.15 5.26 18.56
CA CYS A 23 6.56 4.03 18.03
C CYS A 23 5.05 4.23 17.79
N PRO A 24 4.53 3.97 16.58
CA PRO A 24 3.11 4.14 16.29
C PRO A 24 2.23 3.08 16.97
N THR A 25 2.82 1.97 17.42
CA THR A 25 2.10 0.84 18.02
C THR A 25 1.96 0.98 19.54
N CYS A 26 3.02 1.38 20.26
CA CYS A 26 2.99 1.49 21.72
C CYS A 26 3.26 2.89 22.27
N GLY A 27 3.61 3.87 21.44
CA GLY A 27 3.90 5.24 21.87
C GLY A 27 5.28 5.45 22.53
N ALA A 28 6.11 4.41 22.65
CA ALA A 28 7.44 4.54 23.23
C ALA A 28 8.35 5.44 22.38
N LYS A 29 9.08 6.33 23.06
CA LYS A 29 10.01 7.28 22.43
C LYS A 29 11.41 6.66 22.28
N ASN A 30 12.06 6.88 21.13
CA ASN A 30 13.41 6.42 20.79
C ASN A 30 13.62 4.92 21.01
N ALA A 31 12.61 4.11 20.68
CA ALA A 31 12.53 2.71 21.08
C ALA A 31 12.95 1.70 19.99
N TYR A 32 13.62 2.14 18.92
CA TYR A 32 13.98 1.27 17.79
C TYR A 32 15.46 0.94 17.76
N VAL A 33 15.76 -0.34 17.50
CA VAL A 33 17.11 -0.84 17.21
C VAL A 33 17.16 -1.36 15.77
N GLU A 34 18.26 -1.10 15.06
CA GLU A 34 18.49 -1.67 13.72
C GLU A 34 18.68 -3.18 13.85
N ILE A 35 18.00 -3.95 13.00
CA ILE A 35 18.07 -5.42 12.98
C ILE A 35 18.32 -5.93 11.56
N SER A 36 18.65 -7.21 11.43
CA SER A 36 18.81 -7.84 10.12
C SER A 36 17.47 -7.98 9.39
N THR A 37 17.50 -7.99 8.05
CA THR A 37 16.31 -8.29 7.24
C THR A 37 15.72 -9.66 7.56
N ALA A 38 16.57 -10.67 7.83
CA ALA A 38 16.13 -12.01 8.17
C ALA A 38 15.33 -12.04 9.48
N GLU A 39 15.80 -11.33 10.52
CA GLU A 39 15.06 -11.19 11.79
C GLU A 39 13.72 -10.48 11.58
N ALA A 40 13.72 -9.37 10.81
CA ALA A 40 12.49 -8.63 10.51
C ALA A 40 11.45 -9.51 9.81
N VAL A 41 11.87 -10.28 8.81
CA VAL A 41 11.01 -11.23 8.09
C VAL A 41 10.48 -12.29 9.05
N GLY A 42 11.33 -12.92 9.87
CA GLY A 42 10.91 -13.94 10.82
C GLY A 42 9.84 -13.44 11.82
N ILE A 43 9.99 -12.22 12.32
CA ILE A 43 8.99 -11.60 13.23
C ILE A 43 7.68 -11.33 12.50
N THR A 44 7.73 -10.72 11.31
CA THR A 44 6.51 -10.39 10.55
C THR A 44 5.74 -11.64 10.12
N GLN A 45 6.43 -12.74 9.82
CA GLN A 45 5.82 -14.02 9.46
C GLN A 45 5.23 -14.76 10.65
N ALA A 46 5.72 -14.53 11.88
CA ALA A 46 5.17 -15.15 13.09
C ALA A 46 3.77 -14.63 13.46
N PHE A 47 3.44 -13.41 13.03
CA PHE A 47 2.14 -12.77 13.31
C PHE A 47 1.48 -12.27 12.01
N PRO A 48 1.11 -13.17 11.09
CA PRO A 48 0.56 -12.78 9.81
C PRO A 48 -0.82 -12.13 10.01
N ARG A 49 -1.00 -10.91 9.51
CA ARG A 49 -2.31 -10.26 9.40
C ARG A 49 -2.80 -10.35 7.97
N GLN A 50 -3.82 -11.17 7.74
CA GLN A 50 -4.57 -11.14 6.48
C GLN A 50 -5.65 -10.06 6.54
N ILE A 51 -5.82 -9.34 5.43
CA ILE A 51 -6.91 -8.38 5.24
C ILE A 51 -7.83 -8.93 4.16
N ASN A 52 -9.14 -8.85 4.38
CA ASN A 52 -10.15 -9.21 3.38
C ASN A 52 -10.49 -8.00 2.49
N ARG A 53 -11.39 -8.22 1.52
CA ARG A 53 -11.81 -7.20 0.55
C ARG A 53 -12.41 -5.97 1.24
N GLU A 54 -13.27 -6.19 2.22
CA GLU A 54 -13.98 -5.14 2.94
C GLU A 54 -13.01 -4.27 3.73
N ALA A 55 -12.07 -4.88 4.46
CA ALA A 55 -11.04 -4.17 5.20
C ALA A 55 -10.10 -3.38 4.27
N PHE A 56 -9.76 -3.92 3.10
CA PHE A 56 -8.95 -3.21 2.13
C PHE A 56 -9.70 -2.03 1.49
N LEU A 57 -10.98 -2.18 1.17
CA LEU A 57 -11.84 -1.09 0.69
C LEU A 57 -11.89 0.05 1.72
N GLN A 58 -12.14 -0.26 3.00
CA GLN A 58 -12.12 0.73 4.08
C GLN A 58 -10.77 1.45 4.19
N ALA A 59 -9.65 0.72 4.03
CA ALA A 59 -8.32 1.32 4.07
C ALA A 59 -8.08 2.31 2.92
N ILE A 60 -8.48 1.97 1.68
CA ILE A 60 -8.31 2.88 0.54
C ILE A 60 -9.30 4.07 0.59
N GLU A 61 -10.48 3.89 1.17
CA GLU A 61 -11.41 4.98 1.46
C GLU A 61 -10.85 5.94 2.51
N ALA A 62 -10.26 5.42 3.59
CA ALA A 62 -9.60 6.23 4.61
C ALA A 62 -8.40 7.01 4.04
N LEU A 63 -7.60 6.39 3.16
CA LEU A 63 -6.55 7.07 2.41
C LEU A 63 -7.14 8.20 1.56
N ALA A 64 -8.17 7.91 0.78
CA ALA A 64 -8.81 8.89 -0.10
C ALA A 64 -9.50 10.03 0.69
N ALA A 65 -9.99 9.77 1.91
CA ALA A 65 -10.57 10.79 2.78
C ALA A 65 -9.59 11.91 3.12
N GLN A 66 -8.29 11.61 3.18
CA GLN A 66 -7.22 12.55 3.52
C GLN A 66 -6.52 13.16 2.29
N ASN A 67 -7.00 12.90 1.07
CA ASN A 67 -6.35 13.30 -0.16
C ASN A 67 -7.33 13.97 -1.15
N GLU A 68 -6.78 14.58 -2.21
CA GLU A 68 -7.53 15.28 -3.27
C GLU A 68 -8.31 14.36 -4.23
N PHE A 69 -8.25 13.04 -4.02
CA PHE A 69 -8.96 12.03 -4.77
C PHE A 69 -10.01 11.32 -3.92
N ARG A 70 -10.89 10.57 -4.57
CA ARG A 70 -11.89 9.68 -3.99
C ARG A 70 -11.76 8.29 -4.62
N VAL A 71 -12.26 7.27 -3.94
CA VAL A 71 -12.56 5.97 -4.58
C VAL A 71 -13.70 6.18 -5.59
N ASN A 72 -13.66 5.46 -6.71
CA ASN A 72 -14.68 5.55 -7.75
C ASN A 72 -16.09 5.32 -7.18
N PRO A 73 -17.08 6.18 -7.48
CA PRO A 73 -18.45 6.00 -6.99
C PRO A 73 -19.19 4.80 -7.62
N ASP A 74 -18.72 4.29 -8.77
CA ASP A 74 -19.26 3.09 -9.40
C ASP A 74 -18.84 1.84 -8.63
N LYS A 75 -19.76 1.32 -7.82
CA LYS A 75 -19.55 0.16 -6.96
C LYS A 75 -19.26 -1.12 -7.73
N GLU A 76 -19.86 -1.30 -8.91
CA GLU A 76 -19.62 -2.50 -9.72
C GLU A 76 -18.19 -2.50 -10.26
N LYS A 77 -17.74 -1.35 -10.79
CA LYS A 77 -16.36 -1.16 -11.21
C LYS A 77 -15.37 -1.36 -10.06
N VAL A 78 -15.64 -0.78 -8.88
CA VAL A 78 -14.79 -0.96 -7.70
C VAL A 78 -14.69 -2.44 -7.32
N ASN A 79 -15.80 -3.15 -7.25
CA ASN A 79 -15.80 -4.57 -6.88
C ASN A 79 -15.00 -5.42 -7.84
N LEU A 80 -15.15 -5.21 -9.15
CA LEU A 80 -14.38 -5.90 -10.19
C LEU A 80 -12.86 -5.63 -10.06
N LEU A 81 -12.49 -4.38 -9.77
CA LEU A 81 -11.08 -4.03 -9.57
C LEU A 81 -10.51 -4.65 -8.28
N LEU A 82 -11.31 -4.72 -7.21
CA LEU A 82 -10.93 -5.44 -5.98
C LEU A 82 -10.74 -6.93 -6.25
N ASP A 83 -11.61 -7.58 -7.03
CA ASP A 83 -11.45 -8.99 -7.41
C ASP A 83 -10.11 -9.22 -8.13
N GLY A 84 -9.78 -8.38 -9.10
CA GLY A 84 -8.49 -8.46 -9.79
C GLY A 84 -7.28 -8.21 -8.88
N LEU A 85 -7.38 -7.28 -7.93
CA LEU A 85 -6.30 -7.01 -6.96
C LEU A 85 -6.02 -8.19 -6.04
N PHE A 86 -7.08 -8.83 -5.52
CA PHE A 86 -6.95 -9.97 -4.63
C PHE A 86 -6.53 -11.24 -5.38
N ALA A 87 -7.00 -11.45 -6.62
CA ALA A 87 -6.50 -12.51 -7.47
C ALA A 87 -5.00 -12.34 -7.76
N ASN A 88 -4.53 -11.12 -8.01
CA ASN A 88 -3.10 -10.86 -8.19
C ASN A 88 -2.29 -11.12 -6.91
N GLU A 89 -2.82 -10.78 -5.75
CA GLU A 89 -2.16 -11.09 -4.47
C GLU A 89 -2.05 -12.60 -4.23
N GLU A 90 -3.12 -13.36 -4.50
CA GLU A 90 -3.11 -14.82 -4.36
C GLU A 90 -2.09 -15.48 -5.30
N ASN A 91 -2.05 -15.03 -6.57
CA ASN A 91 -1.19 -15.64 -7.59
C ASN A 91 0.27 -15.16 -7.56
N HIS A 92 0.52 -13.95 -7.05
CA HIS A 92 1.83 -13.28 -7.17
C HIS A 92 2.37 -12.70 -5.86
N GLY A 93 1.61 -12.78 -4.76
CA GLY A 93 2.00 -12.30 -3.44
C GLY A 93 1.80 -10.79 -3.20
N TYR A 94 1.35 -10.04 -4.21
CA TYR A 94 1.14 -8.59 -4.10
C TYR A 94 -0.12 -8.16 -4.87
N LYS A 95 -0.81 -7.13 -4.36
CA LYS A 95 -1.95 -6.48 -5.02
C LYS A 95 -1.52 -5.62 -6.21
N PHE A 96 -0.90 -6.20 -7.24
CA PHE A 96 -0.53 -5.49 -8.48
C PHE A 96 -1.77 -4.96 -9.21
N CYS A 97 -1.69 -3.79 -9.89
CA CYS A 97 -2.85 -3.25 -10.63
C CYS A 97 -3.36 -4.30 -11.62
N PRO A 98 -4.66 -4.67 -11.58
CA PRO A 98 -5.23 -5.61 -12.55
C PRO A 98 -5.24 -5.06 -13.98
N CYS A 99 -4.94 -3.77 -14.15
CA CYS A 99 -4.95 -3.04 -15.40
C CYS A 99 -3.59 -2.93 -16.10
N ARG A 100 -2.49 -3.34 -15.43
CA ARG A 100 -1.13 -3.20 -15.97
C ARG A 100 -0.43 -4.54 -15.96
N LEU A 101 0.25 -4.85 -17.07
CA LEU A 101 0.99 -6.09 -17.22
C LEU A 101 2.30 -6.03 -16.43
N GLN A 102 2.57 -7.08 -15.66
CA GLN A 102 3.84 -7.29 -14.97
C GLN A 102 4.96 -7.59 -15.98
N THR A 103 6.12 -6.99 -15.74
CA THR A 103 7.33 -7.15 -16.56
C THR A 103 8.20 -8.33 -16.12
N LYS A 104 7.92 -8.91 -14.95
CA LYS A 104 8.75 -9.91 -14.23
C LYS A 104 10.06 -9.34 -13.69
N ASP A 105 10.32 -8.05 -13.86
CA ASP A 105 11.30 -7.33 -13.07
C ASP A 105 10.61 -6.80 -11.81
N PHE A 106 10.96 -7.37 -10.66
CA PHE A 106 10.33 -7.02 -9.39
C PHE A 106 10.50 -5.53 -9.04
N GLN A 107 11.64 -4.91 -9.35
CA GLN A 107 11.86 -3.49 -9.03
C GLN A 107 10.95 -2.57 -9.85
N GLU A 108 10.72 -2.91 -11.11
CA GLU A 108 9.77 -2.19 -11.95
C GLU A 108 8.32 -2.48 -11.56
N ASP A 109 7.99 -3.74 -11.31
CA ASP A 109 6.64 -4.19 -10.97
C ASP A 109 6.17 -3.67 -9.60
N MET A 110 7.09 -3.35 -8.68
CA MET A 110 6.76 -2.67 -7.41
C MET A 110 5.98 -1.36 -7.62
N LYS A 111 6.20 -0.66 -8.74
CA LYS A 111 5.45 0.56 -9.10
C LYS A 111 3.98 0.27 -9.46
N LEU A 112 3.62 -0.99 -9.63
CA LEU A 112 2.28 -1.46 -9.98
C LEU A 112 1.47 -1.87 -8.73
N ILE A 113 2.10 -2.06 -7.57
CA ILE A 113 1.41 -2.46 -6.33
C ILE A 113 0.41 -1.37 -5.93
N CYS A 114 -0.85 -1.77 -5.69
CA CYS A 114 -1.96 -0.89 -5.38
C CYS A 114 -2.08 -0.60 -3.86
N PRO A 115 -2.31 0.65 -3.43
CA PRO A 115 -2.36 1.87 -4.23
C PRO A 115 -0.97 2.27 -4.74
N CYS A 116 -0.81 2.38 -6.06
CA CYS A 116 0.43 2.83 -6.67
C CYS A 116 0.57 4.35 -6.52
N HIS A 117 1.72 4.91 -6.90
CA HIS A 117 1.93 6.37 -6.89
C HIS A 117 1.19 7.07 -8.06
N PHE A 118 -0.11 6.80 -8.23
CA PHE A 118 -0.85 7.16 -9.44
C PHE A 118 -0.98 8.67 -9.67
N VAL A 119 -0.81 9.49 -8.64
CA VAL A 119 -0.94 10.95 -8.76
C VAL A 119 0.12 11.57 -9.67
N ILE A 120 1.24 10.88 -9.93
CA ILE A 120 2.27 11.33 -10.88
C ILE A 120 2.00 10.84 -12.31
N HIS A 121 1.07 9.90 -12.50
CA HIS A 121 0.74 9.34 -13.82
C HIS A 121 0.05 10.39 -14.69
N GLU A 122 0.24 10.30 -16.00
CA GLU A 122 -0.36 11.21 -16.99
C GLU A 122 -1.90 11.17 -17.05
N THR A 123 -2.51 10.07 -16.60
CA THR A 123 -3.98 9.94 -16.51
C THR A 123 -4.57 10.77 -15.37
N TYR A 124 -3.74 11.23 -14.44
CA TYR A 124 -4.17 11.96 -13.25
C TYR A 124 -3.52 13.35 -13.16
N ARG A 125 -2.20 13.42 -13.31
CA ARG A 125 -1.41 14.64 -13.20
C ARG A 125 -1.88 15.66 -14.23
N HIS A 126 -2.11 16.89 -13.78
CA HIS A 126 -2.54 18.03 -14.62
C HIS A 126 -3.89 17.84 -15.30
N ARG A 127 -4.71 16.88 -14.89
CA ARG A 127 -6.09 16.68 -15.39
C ARG A 127 -7.11 17.08 -14.34
N ALA A 128 -8.10 17.87 -14.75
CA ALA A 128 -9.20 18.29 -13.88
C ALA A 128 -10.11 17.12 -13.50
N ASP A 129 -10.25 16.15 -14.40
CA ASP A 129 -11.00 14.90 -14.30
C ASP A 129 -10.07 13.68 -14.12
N GLY A 130 -8.87 13.91 -13.58
CA GLY A 130 -7.83 12.89 -13.51
C GLY A 130 -8.25 11.63 -12.75
N GLU A 131 -7.85 10.47 -13.25
CA GLU A 131 -8.05 9.19 -12.59
C GLU A 131 -6.80 8.30 -12.69
N CYS A 132 -6.66 7.32 -11.79
CA CYS A 132 -5.61 6.32 -11.95
C CYS A 132 -5.91 5.45 -13.19
N TRP A 133 -4.92 4.71 -13.71
CA TRP A 133 -5.05 3.92 -14.95
C TRP A 133 -6.27 2.99 -15.00
N CYS A 134 -6.66 2.37 -13.88
CA CYS A 134 -7.84 1.51 -13.82
C CYS A 134 -9.14 2.26 -13.47
N GLY A 135 -9.04 3.53 -13.10
CA GLY A 135 -10.14 4.33 -12.61
C GLY A 135 -10.61 3.98 -11.20
N LEU A 136 -9.85 3.22 -10.39
CA LEU A 136 -10.20 2.95 -8.97
C LEU A 136 -10.22 4.25 -8.14
N PHE A 137 -9.30 5.16 -8.41
CA PHE A 137 -9.20 6.47 -7.77
C PHE A 137 -9.45 7.56 -8.79
N GLN A 138 -10.27 8.54 -8.43
CA GLN A 138 -10.62 9.68 -9.26
C GLN A 138 -10.41 10.99 -8.49
N ARG A 139 -9.99 12.05 -9.17
CA ARG A 139 -9.90 13.38 -8.59
C ARG A 139 -11.27 13.81 -8.07
N ARG A 140 -11.31 14.45 -6.90
CA ARG A 140 -12.55 14.98 -6.36
C ARG A 140 -13.06 16.10 -7.29
N PRO A 141 -14.38 16.17 -7.56
CA PRO A 141 -14.97 17.35 -8.15
C PRO A 141 -14.62 18.57 -7.29
N ARG A 142 -14.25 19.67 -7.92
CA ARG A 142 -14.09 20.96 -7.24
C ARG A 142 -15.45 21.56 -6.90
#